data_AF-A0A932JS86-F1
#
_entry.id   AF-A0A932JS86-F1
#
_cell.length_a   1.000
_cell.length_b   1.000
_cell.length_c   1.000
_cell.angle_alpha   90.00
_cell.angle_beta   90.00
_cell.angle_gamma   90.00
#
_symmetry.space_group_name_H-M   'P 1'
#
loop_
_entity.id
_entity.type
_entity.pdbx_description
1 polymer ?
#
loop_
_entity_poly.entity_id
_entity_poly.type
_entity_poly.pdbx_seq_one_letter_code
_entity_poly.pdbx_strand_id
1 'polypeptide(L)'
;MENPNEPFVPPIVTVRGMRVVLDADAAVLYQVPLEELRRRVRRESRRFPEDFMVCLSPAEADRLAARCGGEAPRFAFLPEGIAMLAAVLDSGLAVNGNVNMTRAFVMLDRLACAGLPAPTICPN
;
A
#
# COMPACT_ATOMS: atom_id res chain seq x y z
N MET A 1 0.70 -8.85 21.09
CA MET A 1 1.95 -9.63 20.97
C MET A 1 2.25 -9.72 19.48
N GLU A 2 2.97 -8.75 18.92
CA GLU A 2 3.53 -8.88 17.57
C GLU A 2 4.70 -9.88 17.64
N ASN A 3 4.61 -10.96 16.88
CA ASN A 3 5.64 -11.98 16.82
C ASN A 3 6.76 -11.44 15.91
N PRO A 4 7.98 -11.16 16.43
CA PRO A 4 9.03 -10.46 15.67
C PRO A 4 9.61 -11.26 14.50
N ASN A 5 9.14 -12.49 14.26
CA ASN A 5 9.60 -13.40 13.21
C ASN A 5 8.55 -13.70 12.13
N GLU A 6 7.35 -13.10 12.17
CA GLU A 6 6.43 -13.23 11.03
C GLU A 6 6.91 -12.33 9.88
N PRO A 7 7.11 -12.90 8.67
CA PRO A 7 7.49 -12.10 7.52
C PRO A 7 6.37 -11.10 7.25
N PHE A 8 6.73 -9.82 7.20
CA PHE A 8 5.85 -8.77 6.72
C PHE A 8 5.45 -9.10 5.28
N VAL A 9 4.21 -9.56 5.08
CA VAL A 9 3.67 -9.80 3.74
C VAL A 9 3.06 -8.48 3.26
N PRO A 10 3.72 -7.77 2.34
CA PRO A 10 3.22 -6.49 1.88
C PRO A 10 1.95 -6.73 1.03
N PRO A 11 0.84 -6.04 1.31
CA PRO A 11 -0.42 -6.22 0.58
C PRO A 11 -0.38 -5.49 -0.77
N ILE A 12 0.53 -5.91 -1.65
CA ILE A 12 0.76 -5.30 -2.97
C ILE A 12 -0.15 -5.96 -4.01
N VAL A 13 -0.83 -5.15 -4.81
CA VAL A 13 -1.61 -5.58 -5.98
C VAL A 13 -1.02 -4.98 -7.25
N THR A 14 -1.21 -5.67 -8.37
CA THR A 14 -0.85 -5.13 -9.68
C THR A 14 -2.09 -4.52 -10.32
N VAL A 15 -2.11 -3.21 -10.50
CA VAL A 15 -3.17 -2.45 -11.18
C VAL A 15 -2.55 -1.72 -12.36
N ARG A 16 -3.07 -1.96 -13.57
CA ARG A 16 -2.53 -1.38 -14.83
C ARG A 16 -1.02 -1.62 -15.04
N GLY A 17 -0.50 -2.75 -14.55
CA GLY A 17 0.93 -3.07 -14.61
C GLY A 17 1.79 -2.37 -13.55
N MET A 18 1.19 -1.52 -12.71
CA MET A 18 1.85 -0.87 -11.58
C MET A 18 1.58 -1.65 -10.31
N ARG A 19 2.61 -1.82 -9.47
CA ARG A 19 2.44 -2.36 -8.12
C ARG A 19 1.94 -1.25 -7.22
N VAL A 20 0.78 -1.46 -6.60
CA VAL A 20 0.09 -0.48 -5.76
C VAL A 20 -0.43 -1.13 -4.49
N VAL A 21 -0.64 -0.34 -3.45
CA VAL A 21 -1.30 -0.78 -2.21
C VAL A 21 -2.65 -0.10 -2.09
N LEU A 22 -3.67 -0.87 -1.74
CA LEU A 22 -5.03 -0.35 -1.58
C LEU A 22 -5.14 0.49 -0.30
N ASP A 23 -6.03 1.48 -0.31
CA ASP A 23 -6.31 2.31 0.86
C ASP A 23 -6.71 1.52 2.11
N ALA A 24 -7.49 0.44 1.95
CA ALA A 24 -7.86 -0.46 3.03
C ALA A 24 -6.65 -1.17 3.65
N ASP A 25 -5.76 -1.67 2.81
CA ASP A 25 -4.53 -2.33 3.22
C ASP A 25 -3.58 -1.33 3.91
N ALA A 26 -3.44 -0.13 3.34
CA ALA A 26 -2.65 0.95 3.91
C ALA A 26 -3.20 1.39 5.28
N ALA A 27 -4.53 1.48 5.42
CA ALA A 27 -5.20 1.83 6.68
C ALA A 27 -4.86 0.82 7.80
N VAL A 28 -4.88 -0.48 7.49
CA VAL A 28 -4.46 -1.53 8.44
C VAL A 28 -2.98 -1.39 8.78
N LEU A 29 -2.13 -1.18 7.77
CA LEU A 29 -0.67 -1.08 7.95
C LEU A 29 -0.27 0.12 8.81
N TYR A 30 -0.97 1.23 8.66
CA TYR A 30 -0.76 2.45 9.43
C TYR A 30 -1.55 2.50 10.73
N GLN A 31 -2.40 1.50 11.00
CA GLN A 31 -3.33 1.46 12.13
C GLN A 31 -4.20 2.73 12.21
N VAL A 32 -4.61 3.26 11.06
CA VAL A 32 -5.47 4.44 10.94
C VAL A 32 -6.82 4.00 10.37
N PRO A 33 -7.95 4.53 10.87
CA PRO A 33 -9.25 4.25 10.27
C PRO A 33 -9.28 4.61 8.78
N LEU A 34 -9.84 3.74 7.93
CA LEU A 34 -9.88 3.93 6.48
C LEU A 34 -10.49 5.29 6.08
N GLU A 35 -11.54 5.72 6.75
CA GLU A 35 -12.17 7.02 6.49
C GLU A 35 -11.27 8.20 6.87
N GLU A 36 -10.50 8.09 7.96
CA GLU A 36 -9.54 9.13 8.36
C GLU A 36 -8.39 9.21 7.36
N LEU A 37 -7.87 8.06 6.91
CA LEU A 37 -6.86 8.00 5.84
C LEU A 37 -7.36 8.72 4.57
N ARG A 38 -8.56 8.37 4.09
CA ARG A 38 -9.18 9.01 2.91
C ARG A 38 -9.39 10.51 3.12
N ARG A 39 -9.81 10.92 4.31
CA ARG A 39 -10.02 12.33 4.65
C ARG A 39 -8.71 13.12 4.61
N ARG A 40 -7.62 12.57 5.16
CA ARG A 40 -6.28 13.15 5.09
C ARG A 40 -5.82 13.29 3.65
N VAL A 41 -5.84 12.20 2.87
CA VAL A 41 -5.46 12.23 1.45
C VAL A 41 -6.22 13.32 0.66
N ARG A 42 -7.52 13.51 0.94
CA ARG A 42 -8.30 14.60 0.32
C ARG A 42 -7.86 15.99 0.75
N ARG A 43 -7.58 16.21 2.04
CA ARG A 43 -7.08 17.49 2.56
C ARG A 43 -5.69 17.82 2.03
N GLU A 44 -4.83 16.81 1.98
CA GLU A 44 -3.47 16.88 1.51
C GLU A 44 -3.33 16.57 0.02
N SER A 45 -4.41 16.66 -0.77
CA SER A 45 -4.45 16.32 -2.20
C SER A 45 -3.37 17.03 -3.04
N ARG A 46 -2.95 18.23 -2.64
CA ARG A 46 -1.82 18.96 -3.28
C ARG A 46 -0.47 18.22 -3.20
N ARG A 47 -0.31 17.28 -2.26
CA ARG A 47 0.89 16.45 -2.06
C ARG A 47 0.82 15.10 -2.78
N PHE A 48 -0.33 14.74 -3.34
CA PHE A 48 -0.55 13.49 -4.06
C PHE A 48 -0.76 13.77 -5.55
N PRO A 49 0.33 13.88 -6.34
CA PRO A 49 0.22 13.91 -7.79
C PRO A 49 -0.33 12.57 -8.34
N GLU A 50 -0.75 12.58 -9.61
CA GLU A 50 -1.31 11.40 -10.29
C GLU A 50 -0.33 10.23 -10.37
N ASP A 51 0.98 10.49 -10.28
CA ASP A 51 2.02 9.46 -10.25
C ASP A 51 2.14 8.75 -8.89
N PHE A 52 1.58 9.31 -7.81
CA PHE A 52 1.73 8.77 -6.45
C PHE A 52 0.47 8.03 -5.98
N MET A 53 -0.68 8.42 -6.52
CA MET A 53 -1.96 7.76 -6.25
C MET A 53 -2.74 7.52 -7.54
N VAL A 54 -3.40 6.37 -7.59
CA VAL A 54 -4.29 5.98 -8.67
C VAL A 54 -5.70 5.87 -8.11
N CYS A 55 -6.63 6.59 -8.71
CA CYS A 55 -8.05 6.37 -8.48
C CYS A 55 -8.50 5.15 -9.26
N LEU A 56 -8.99 4.12 -8.57
CA LEU A 56 -9.52 2.92 -9.22
C LEU A 56 -10.84 3.26 -9.94
N SER A 57 -10.94 2.85 -11.20
CA SER A 57 -12.21 2.88 -11.91
C SER A 57 -13.21 1.89 -11.27
N PRO A 58 -14.53 2.08 -11.44
CA PRO A 58 -15.54 1.16 -10.89
C PRO A 58 -15.27 -0.31 -11.26
N ALA A 59 -14.83 -0.56 -12.50
CA ALA A 59 -14.50 -1.90 -12.95
C ALA A 59 -13.26 -2.50 -12.25
N GLU A 60 -12.23 -1.71 -11.99
CA GLU A 60 -11.03 -2.15 -11.23
C GLU A 60 -11.37 -2.35 -9.75
N ALA A 61 -12.15 -1.41 -9.22
CA ALA A 61 -12.68 -1.41 -7.88
C ALA A 61 -13.56 -2.65 -7.61
N ASP A 62 -14.37 -3.10 -8.56
CA ASP A 62 -15.20 -4.30 -8.43
C ASP A 62 -14.37 -5.58 -8.47
N ARG A 63 -13.35 -5.64 -9.34
CA ARG A 63 -12.39 -6.76 -9.34
C ARG A 63 -11.65 -6.90 -8.02
N LEU A 64 -11.43 -5.78 -7.33
CA LEU A 64 -10.73 -5.72 -6.06
C LEU A 64 -11.68 -5.55 -4.87
N ALA A 65 -13.00 -5.71 -5.06
CA ALA A 65 -14.01 -5.44 -4.04
C ALA A 65 -13.82 -6.29 -2.78
N ALA A 66 -13.30 -7.52 -2.92
CA ALA A 66 -13.00 -8.40 -1.79
C ALA A 66 -11.86 -7.89 -0.89
N ARG A 67 -10.98 -7.04 -1.41
CA ARG A 67 -9.85 -6.43 -0.68
C ARG A 67 -10.03 -4.95 -0.37
N CYS A 68 -10.91 -4.28 -1.10
CA CYS A 68 -11.22 -2.87 -0.86
C CYS A 68 -12.26 -2.73 0.25
N GLY A 69 -11.98 -1.88 1.24
CA GLY A 69 -12.95 -1.51 2.27
C GLY A 69 -13.92 -0.42 1.78
N GLY A 70 -15.21 -0.64 1.97
CA GLY A 70 -16.27 0.38 1.85
C GLY A 70 -16.66 0.80 0.42
N GLU A 71 -17.55 1.79 0.37
CA GLU A 71 -18.04 2.41 -0.86
C GLU A 71 -17.02 3.38 -1.48
N ALA A 72 -17.14 3.60 -2.78
CA ALA A 72 -16.24 4.43 -3.59
C ALA A 72 -16.15 5.89 -3.06
N PRO A 73 -15.03 6.61 -3.25
CA PRO A 73 -13.87 6.27 -4.09
C PRO A 73 -12.81 5.42 -3.39
N ARG A 74 -12.17 4.54 -4.17
CA ARG A 74 -11.09 3.65 -3.74
C ARG A 74 -9.76 4.16 -4.29
N PHE A 75 -8.82 4.40 -3.39
CA PHE A 75 -7.48 4.86 -3.76
C PHE A 75 -6.50 3.69 -3.74
N ALA A 76 -5.56 3.70 -4.68
CA ALA A 76 -4.42 2.82 -4.69
C ALA A 76 -3.13 3.67 -4.70
N PHE A 77 -2.20 3.35 -3.82
CA PHE A 77 -0.99 4.13 -3.61
C PHE A 77 0.23 3.40 -4.19
N LEU A 78 1.04 4.14 -4.93
CA LEU A 78 2.35 3.69 -5.39
C LEU A 78 3.39 3.81 -4.24
N PRO A 79 4.60 3.25 -4.39
CA PRO A 79 5.67 3.39 -3.38
C PRO A 79 5.88 4.84 -2.92
N GLU A 80 5.87 5.78 -3.86
CA GLU A 80 6.03 7.21 -3.63
C GLU A 80 4.83 7.79 -2.84
N GLY A 81 3.62 7.32 -3.13
CA GLY A 81 2.41 7.69 -2.40
C GLY A 81 2.36 7.14 -0.97
N ILE A 82 2.87 5.93 -0.76
CA ILE A 82 3.01 5.32 0.57
C ILE A 82 4.03 6.11 1.41
N ALA A 83 5.14 6.52 0.79
CA ALA A 83 6.10 7.41 1.44
C ALA A 83 5.46 8.75 1.82
N MET A 84 4.63 9.31 0.95
CA MET A 84 3.88 10.54 1.25
C MET A 84 2.85 10.33 2.36
N LEU A 85 2.13 9.21 2.39
CA LEU A 85 1.21 8.86 3.47
C LEU A 85 1.91 8.84 4.83
N ALA A 86 3.10 8.26 4.91
CA ALA A 86 3.88 8.24 6.14
C ALA A 86 4.23 9.64 6.63
N ALA A 87 4.57 10.55 5.72
CA ALA A 87 4.87 11.94 6.03
C ALA A 87 3.63 12.76 6.44
N VAL A 88 2.44 12.38 5.96
CA VAL A 88 1.16 13.05 6.29
C VAL A 88 0.57 12.53 7.61
N LEU A 89 0.72 11.24 7.89
CA LEU A 89 0.17 10.61 9.09
C LEU A 89 1.01 10.86 10.35
N ASP A 90 2.30 11.18 10.20
CA ASP A 90 3.22 11.65 11.25
C ASP A 90 3.10 10.85 12.57
N SER A 91 3.14 9.52 12.46
CA SER A 91 3.13 8.61 13.61
C SER A 91 4.38 7.72 13.58
N GLY A 92 4.95 7.41 14.74
CA GLY A 92 6.12 6.50 14.83
C GLY A 92 5.84 5.13 14.21
N LEU A 93 4.58 4.68 14.23
CA LEU A 93 4.11 3.48 13.54
C LEU A 93 4.11 3.65 12.02
N ALA A 94 3.73 4.82 11.50
CA ALA A 94 3.75 5.11 10.08
C ALA A 94 5.16 5.18 9.48
N VAL A 95 6.14 5.62 10.26
CA VAL A 95 7.55 5.60 9.83
C VAL A 95 8.03 4.14 9.63
N ASN A 96 7.77 3.26 10.60
CA ASN A 96 8.16 1.85 10.49
C ASN A 96 7.41 1.09 9.39
N GLY A 97 6.10 1.30 9.27
CA GLY A 97 5.29 0.71 8.21
C GLY A 97 5.76 1.12 6.81
N ASN A 98 6.16 2.38 6.64
CA ASN A 98 6.68 2.90 5.38
C ASN A 98 8.02 2.29 4.97
N VAL A 99 8.94 2.12 5.93
CA VAL A 99 10.23 1.47 5.67
C VAL A 99 10.02 0.03 5.21
N ASN A 100 9.11 -0.71 5.85
CA ASN A 100 8.80 -2.09 5.48
C ASN A 100 8.14 -2.18 4.11
N MET A 101 7.18 -1.30 3.81
CA MET A 101 6.58 -1.20 2.47
C MET A 101 7.62 -0.91 1.40
N THR A 102 8.43 0.14 1.58
CA THR A 102 9.43 0.54 0.58
C THR A 102 10.43 -0.59 0.30
N ARG A 103 10.89 -1.30 1.36
CA ARG A 103 11.77 -2.47 1.20
C ARG A 103 11.11 -3.59 0.41
N ALA A 104 9.83 -3.87 0.67
CA ALA A 104 9.06 -4.86 -0.07
C ALA A 104 8.99 -4.53 -1.57
N PHE A 105 8.70 -3.29 -1.92
CA PHE A 105 8.66 -2.86 -3.32
C PHE A 105 10.02 -3.00 -4.02
N VAL A 106 11.09 -2.54 -3.37
CA VAL A 106 12.47 -2.70 -3.88
C VAL A 106 12.84 -4.17 -4.05
N MET A 107 12.43 -5.03 -3.13
CA MET A 107 12.69 -6.47 -3.23
C MET A 107 11.96 -7.08 -4.44
N LEU A 108 10.69 -6.73 -4.64
CA LEU A 108 9.94 -7.17 -5.82
C LEU A 108 10.56 -6.65 -7.13
N ASP A 109 11.10 -5.43 -7.18
CA ASP A 109 11.81 -4.90 -8.35
C ASP A 109 13.09 -5.67 -8.64
N ARG A 110 13.86 -5.96 -7.60
CA ARG A 110 15.09 -6.75 -7.72
C ARG A 110 14.79 -8.14 -8.25
N LEU A 111 13.73 -8.79 -7.75
CA LEU A 111 13.31 -10.12 -8.23
C LEU A 111 12.87 -10.06 -9.70
N ALA A 112 12.09 -9.05 -10.07
CA ALA A 112 11.65 -8.85 -11.46
C ALA A 112 12.83 -8.61 -12.43
N CYS A 113 13.84 -7.82 -12.02
CA CYS A 113 15.03 -7.57 -12.84
C CYS A 113 16.00 -8.77 -12.86
N ALA A 114 16.10 -9.53 -11.76
CA ALA A 114 17.08 -10.61 -11.62
C ALA A 114 16.60 -11.96 -12.17
N GLY A 115 15.35 -12.07 -12.63
CA GLY A 115 14.78 -13.34 -13.11
C GLY A 115 14.69 -14.42 -12.03
N LEU A 116 14.77 -14.06 -10.75
CA LEU A 116 14.71 -15.00 -9.63
C LEU A 116 13.25 -15.21 -9.19
N PRO A 117 12.84 -16.46 -8.91
CA PRO A 117 11.52 -16.74 -8.38
C PRO A 117 11.34 -16.03 -7.04
N ALA A 118 10.12 -15.55 -6.79
CA ALA A 118 9.75 -14.90 -5.52
C ALA A 118 10.18 -15.77 -4.33
N PRO A 119 10.61 -15.17 -3.21
CA PRO A 119 11.02 -15.92 -2.03
C PRO A 119 9.90 -16.88 -1.65
N THR A 120 10.16 -18.16 -1.82
CA THR A 120 9.22 -19.20 -1.42
C THR A 120 9.28 -19.23 0.10
N ILE A 121 8.30 -18.58 0.74
CA ILE A 121 8.12 -18.70 2.18
C ILE A 121 7.70 -20.15 2.41
N CYS A 122 8.65 -20.99 2.83
CA CYS A 122 8.34 -22.33 3.26
C CYS A 122 7.39 -22.22 4.47
N PRO A 123 6.20 -22.83 4.43
CA PRO A 123 5.38 -22.94 5.62
C PRO A 123 6.16 -23.77 6.65
N ASN A 124 6.27 -23.24 7.86
CA ASN A 124 6.74 -24.00 9.02
C ASN A 124 5.60 -24.89 9.53
#